data_AF-A0A1T4ZQ86-F1
#
_entry.id   AF-A0A1T4ZQ86-F1
#
_cell.length_a   1.000
_cell.length_b   1.000
_cell.length_c   1.000
_cell.angle_alpha   90.00
_cell.angle_beta   90.00
_cell.angle_gamma   90.00
#
_symmetry.space_group_name_H-M   'P 1'
#
loop_
_entity.id
_entity.type
_entity.pdbx_description
1 polymer ?
#
loop_
_entity_poly.entity_id
_entity_poly.type
_entity_poly.pdbx_seq_one_letter_code
_entity_poly.pdbx_strand_id
1 'polypeptide(L)' 'MQTNVQVNLISGIDSALRAVTMLRRKGIKFYEISIYSNSLSLIIPIETESIVRAQLSKLSDIEVLVN' A
#
# COMPACT_ATOMS: atom_id res chain seq x y z
N MET A 1 20.31 0.65 10.79
CA MET A 1 19.61 -0.19 9.80
C MET A 1 18.23 0.42 9.57
N GLN A 2 17.83 0.63 8.32
CA GLN A 2 16.49 1.15 7.99
C GLN A 2 15.59 -0.07 7.75
N THR A 3 14.57 -0.26 8.57
CA THR A 3 13.70 -1.44 8.52
C THR A 3 12.52 -1.15 7.60
N ASN A 4 12.41 -1.91 6.52
CA ASN A 4 11.33 -1.79 5.54
C ASN A 4 10.38 -2.99 5.67
N VAL A 5 9.11 -2.77 5.33
CA VAL A 5 8.10 -3.83 5.29
C VAL A 5 7.41 -3.85 3.94
N GLN A 6 6.97 -5.04 3.54
CA GLN A 6 6.18 -5.24 2.34
C GLN A 6 4.70 -5.31 2.71
N VAL A 7 3.88 -4.49 2.07
CA VAL A 7 2.41 -4.54 2.18
C VAL A 7 1.85 -5.04 0.86
N ASN A 8 1.18 -6.19 0.92
CA ASN A 8 0.52 -6.79 -0.24
C ASN A 8 -0.99 -6.55 -0.19
N LEU A 9 -1.57 -6.27 -1.35
CA LEU A 9 -2.96 -5.89 -1.51
C LEU A 9 -3.57 -6.68 -2.66
N ILE A 10 -4.77 -7.23 -2.47
CA ILE A 10 -5.59 -7.73 -3.58
C ILE A 10 -6.54 -6.60 -3.97
N SER A 11 -6.45 -6.16 -5.21
CA SER A 11 -7.24 -5.04 -5.71
C SER A 11 -7.22 -4.98 -7.23
N GLY A 12 -8.30 -4.52 -7.85
CA GLY A 12 -8.27 -4.16 -9.27
C GLY A 12 -7.26 -3.04 -9.55
N ILE A 13 -6.82 -2.90 -10.81
CA ILE A 13 -5.79 -1.93 -11.18
C ILE A 13 -6.17 -0.47 -10.84
N ASP A 14 -7.43 -0.07 -11.03
CA ASP A 14 -7.91 1.27 -10.69
C ASP A 14 -7.87 1.54 -9.18
N SER A 15 -8.24 0.54 -8.40
CA SER A 15 -8.19 0.55 -6.93
C SER A 15 -6.76 0.68 -6.42
N ALA A 16 -5.82 -0.07 -7.02
CA ALA A 16 -4.39 0.02 -6.73
C ALA A 16 -3.84 1.42 -7.01
N LEU A 17 -4.15 2.00 -8.17
CA LEU A 17 -3.72 3.35 -8.53
C LEU A 17 -4.29 4.41 -7.58
N ARG A 18 -5.56 4.28 -7.19
CA ARG A 18 -6.21 5.15 -6.20
C ARG A 18 -5.55 5.03 -4.82
N ALA A 19 -5.23 3.82 -4.38
CA ALA A 19 -4.51 3.58 -3.14
C ALA A 19 -3.15 4.28 -3.13
N VAL A 20 -2.33 4.08 -4.17
CA VAL A 20 -1.01 4.73 -4.30
C VAL A 20 -1.14 6.25 -4.29
N THR A 21 -2.13 6.79 -5.01
CA THR A 21 -2.37 8.24 -5.08
C THR A 21 -2.76 8.80 -3.71
N MET A 22 -3.66 8.14 -2.99
CA MET A 22 -4.08 8.54 -1.64
C MET A 22 -2.91 8.54 -0.66
N LEU A 23 -2.09 7.49 -0.67
CA LEU A 23 -0.94 7.35 0.21
C LEU A 23 0.14 8.40 -0.11
N ARG A 24 0.39 8.71 -1.39
CA ARG A 24 1.28 9.82 -1.81
C ARG A 24 0.81 11.18 -1.31
N ARG A 25 -0.50 11.47 -1.40
CA ARG A 25 -1.09 12.73 -0.89
C ARG A 25 -0.92 12.90 0.62
N LYS A 26 -0.74 11.80 1.36
CA LYS A 26 -0.46 11.80 2.79
C LYS A 26 1.04 11.88 3.12
N GLY A 27 1.90 11.99 2.12
CA GLY A 27 3.35 12.10 2.31
C GLY A 27 4.02 10.78 2.66
N ILE A 28 3.37 9.64 2.44
CA ILE A 28 3.95 8.32 2.69
C ILE A 28 5.00 8.04 1.61
N LYS A 29 6.22 7.70 2.04
CA LYS A 29 7.31 7.34 1.14
C LYS A 29 7.22 5.85 0.78
N PHE A 30 7.54 5.55 -0.47
CA PHE A 30 7.68 4.19 -0.97
C PHE A 30 9.11 4.02 -1.45
N TYR A 31 9.70 2.88 -1.15
CA TYR A 31 10.95 2.45 -1.75
C TYR A 31 10.68 1.75 -3.08
N GLU A 32 9.62 0.95 -3.13
CA GLU A 32 9.20 0.22 -4.33
C GLU A 32 7.68 0.13 -4.40
N ILE A 33 7.16 0.16 -5.63
CA ILE A 33 5.74 0.00 -5.95
C ILE A 33 5.63 -0.94 -7.14
N SER A 34 4.94 -2.06 -6.95
CA SER A 34 4.68 -3.05 -8.00
C SER A 34 3.17 -3.24 -8.15
N ILE A 35 2.63 -2.87 -9.31
CA ILE A 35 1.19 -2.94 -9.62
C ILE A 35 0.99 -4.04 -10.66
N TYR A 36 0.11 -4.99 -10.35
CA TYR A 36 -0.36 -6.04 -11.23
C TYR A 36 -1.86 -5.88 -11.47
N SER A 37 -2.42 -6.64 -12.41
CA SER A 37 -3.82 -6.54 -12.81
C SER A 37 -4.82 -6.70 -11.66
N ASN A 38 -4.45 -7.48 -10.63
CA ASN A 38 -5.29 -7.82 -9.48
C ASN A 38 -4.57 -7.68 -8.12
N SER A 39 -3.38 -7.10 -8.09
CA SER A 39 -2.63 -6.93 -6.84
C SER A 39 -1.72 -5.71 -6.86
N LEU A 40 -1.41 -5.22 -5.66
CA LEU A 40 -0.45 -4.14 -5.43
C LEU A 40 0.50 -4.56 -4.30
N SER A 41 1.79 -4.43 -4.55
CA SER A 41 2.85 -4.62 -3.56
C SER A 41 3.57 -3.30 -3.32
N LEU A 42 3.75 -2.95 -2.05
CA LEU A 42 4.41 -1.72 -1.61
C LEU A 42 5.54 -2.06 -0.65
N ILE A 43 6.74 -1.56 -0.92
CA ILE A 43 7.84 -1.57 0.07
C ILE A 43 7.90 -0.20 0.71
N ILE A 44 7.65 -0.14 2.02
CA ILE A 44 7.52 1.11 2.80
C ILE A 44 8.39 1.06 4.07
N PRO A 45 8.71 2.21 4.68
CA PRO A 45 9.33 2.24 6.00
C PRO A 45 8.40 1.62 7.06
N ILE A 46 8.94 0.80 7.97
CA ILE A 46 8.14 0.10 9.01
C ILE A 46 7.34 1.08 9.88
N GLU A 47 7.87 2.27 10.15
CA GLU A 47 7.20 3.30 10.95
C GLU A 47 5.91 3.82 10.31
N THR A 48 5.73 3.60 9.00
CA THR A 48 4.54 4.03 8.25
C THR A 48 3.52 2.91 8.06
N GLU A 49 3.83 1.68 8.43
CA GLU A 49 3.01 0.50 8.15
C GLU A 49 1.60 0.62 8.71
N SER A 50 1.48 0.97 9.99
CA SER A 50 0.18 1.12 10.67
C SER A 50 -0.69 2.19 10.01
N ILE A 51 -0.08 3.30 9.58
CA ILE A 51 -0.76 4.39 8.89
C ILE A 51 -1.22 3.92 7.51
N VAL A 52 -0.35 3.24 6.75
CA VAL A 52 -0.69 2.69 5.43
C VAL A 52 -1.88 1.75 5.55
N ARG A 53 -1.81 0.76 6.45
CA ARG A 53 -2.92 -0.18 6.71
C ARG A 53 -4.22 0.55 7.06
N ALA A 54 -4.17 1.53 7.97
CA ALA A 54 -5.35 2.28 8.39
C ALA A 54 -5.94 3.20 7.30
N GLN A 55 -5.15 3.62 6.31
CA GLN A 55 -5.72 4.33 5.15
C GLN A 55 -6.31 3.36 4.14
N LEU A 56 -5.64 2.25 3.87
CA LEU A 56 -6.08 1.27 2.90
C LEU A 56 -7.35 0.54 3.33
N SER A 57 -7.53 0.31 4.64
CA SER A 57 -8.77 -0.27 5.18
C SER A 57 -10.03 0.58 4.96
N LYS A 58 -9.87 1.86 4.57
CA LYS A 58 -10.99 2.75 4.20
C LYS A 58 -11.48 2.53 2.77
N LEU A 59 -10.71 1.79 1.96
CA LEU A 59 -11.06 1.45 0.59
C LEU A 59 -11.78 0.11 0.62
N SER A 60 -13.10 0.12 0.36
CA SER A 60 -13.97 -1.06 0.46
C SER A 60 -13.66 -2.16 -0.57
N ASP A 61 -12.88 -1.82 -1.58
CA ASP A 61 -12.52 -2.64 -2.74
C ASP A 61 -11.07 -3.16 -2.68
N ILE A 62 -10.40 -3.04 -1.52
CA ILE A 62 -9.03 -3.50 -1.30
C ILE A 62 -8.99 -4.45 -0.11
N GLU A 63 -8.41 -5.63 -0.33
CA GLU A 63 -8.08 -6.57 0.75
C GLU A 63 -6.59 -6.45 1.08
N VAL A 64 -6.28 -6.18 2.35
CA VAL A 64 -4.90 -6.05 2.83
C VAL A 64 -4.41 -7.38 3.35
N LEU A 65 -3.44 -7.98 2.66
CA LEU A 65 -2.82 -9.24 3.08
C LEU A 65 -1.66 -8.95 4.03
N VAL A 66 -1.63 -9.67 5.15
CA VAL A 66 -0.53 -9.62 6.13
C VAL A 66 0.41 -10.79 5.84
N ASN A 67 1.67 -10.48 5.53
CA ASN A 67 2.79 -11.41 5.65
C ASN A 67 3.74 -10.88 6.73
#